data_AF-A0A2V1H5Y9-F1
#
_entry.id   AF-A0A2V1H5Y9-F1
#
_cell.length_a   1.000
_cell.length_b   1.000
_cell.length_c   1.000
_cell.angle_alpha   90.00
_cell.angle_beta   90.00
_cell.angle_gamma   90.00
#
_symmetry.space_group_name_H-M   'P 1'
#
loop_
_entity.id
_entity.type
_entity.pdbx_description
1 polymer ?
#
loop_
_entity_poly.entity_id
_entity_poly.type
_entity_poly.pdbx_seq_one_letter_code
_entity_poly.pdbx_strand_id
1 'polypeptide(L)'
;MAVVLLGLQSFSVSHAFTQSGAGAAIVGNGTPMGHEWLTKMSAFETIGQSYEGQYISDDPRRSWQKGLAKKPNLHIAAQAELNRLKQQIVDENRYDSKYEFIRSAIIGQRWVDIGGFSVAKGLIGKYDCFDLVAQEPAELQQDHFMRRYDDIGGQGAINAATRGQQRFIDHFINAAMASQQQIKVWDGGGYSKKVSVDYRYFLFGRAVHIFQDSFSPEHTVRLPVDNYEMVRQVKSYLCAEGSEQHSHAIKDQLTYESGDVIWNEGTRVQTGWDSYNPGNMKAVALTATEASKDLWAAFLRTTSVPKAQREAVAMQEAQSLVNNWLSFNKAEMLGWYGNLSNRDDSYVLMAMESVSQGANQQQCMVGLGVESGNQQEKIEQFEQGRETCLYNIEAEPGYEDLYDPYMGIPLNWRWKYSSWQDAPEGFQLPQPVANSGRDVTIRSQYNGHAITAPDGLSDNNWIYNQSGSPVVFTQVPNGLNPNSYYFRARDNADLFLSYREATGAVKLENSPKEASFTTQYLGDAAYLLNDYWQDHMWLNKRSKSPYVTDEYGRGDKEARWSIEQVD
;
A
#
# COMPACT_ATOMS: atom_id res chain seq x y z
N MET A 1 23.76 -21.20 -43.07
CA MET A 1 23.32 -21.41 -41.69
C MET A 1 23.65 -20.15 -40.92
N ALA A 2 22.71 -19.23 -40.82
CA ALA A 2 22.86 -17.97 -40.11
C ALA A 2 22.17 -18.12 -38.75
N VAL A 3 22.93 -17.94 -37.67
CA VAL A 3 22.41 -17.86 -36.31
C VAL A 3 22.03 -16.40 -36.08
N VAL A 4 20.74 -16.15 -35.91
CA VAL A 4 20.20 -14.85 -35.51
C VAL A 4 20.36 -14.75 -33.99
N LEU A 5 21.25 -13.86 -33.52
CA LEU A 5 21.23 -13.38 -32.14
C LEU A 5 20.01 -12.46 -31.99
N LEU A 6 18.99 -12.92 -31.28
CA LEU A 6 17.95 -12.06 -30.73
C LEU A 6 18.56 -11.29 -29.56
N GLY A 7 18.73 -9.97 -29.73
CA GLY A 7 19.10 -9.07 -28.65
C GLY A 7 18.00 -9.04 -27.60
N LEU A 8 18.34 -9.42 -26.37
CA LEU A 8 17.53 -9.14 -25.20
C LEU A 8 17.55 -7.62 -24.99
N GLN A 9 16.44 -6.95 -25.32
CA GLN A 9 16.23 -5.56 -24.94
C GLN A 9 16.21 -5.49 -23.41
N SER A 10 17.20 -4.82 -22.85
CA SER A 10 17.30 -4.54 -21.42
C SER A 10 16.55 -3.24 -21.20
N PHE A 11 15.33 -3.30 -20.67
CA PHE A 11 14.68 -2.08 -20.20
C PHE A 11 15.43 -1.60 -18.94
N SER A 12 15.82 -0.34 -18.93
CA SER A 12 16.31 0.35 -17.74
C SER A 12 15.12 0.53 -16.81
N VAL A 13 15.11 -0.19 -15.69
CA VAL A 13 14.08 -0.05 -14.66
C VAL A 13 14.70 0.67 -13.48
N SER A 14 14.02 1.69 -12.92
CA SER A 14 14.48 2.33 -11.69
C SER A 14 14.24 1.38 -10.49
N HIS A 15 15.28 1.12 -9.66
CA HIS A 15 15.15 0.29 -8.47
C HIS A 15 15.31 1.10 -7.18
N ALA A 16 14.19 1.57 -6.60
CA ALA A 16 14.19 2.44 -5.43
C ALA A 16 13.51 1.85 -4.18
N PHE A 17 14.00 2.26 -3.00
CA PHE A 17 13.50 2.19 -1.61
C PHE A 17 12.73 0.96 -1.03
N THR A 18 11.99 0.13 -1.78
CA THR A 18 11.26 -1.06 -1.25
C THR A 18 11.40 -2.34 -2.09
N GLN A 19 12.61 -2.74 -2.47
CA GLN A 19 12.79 -3.97 -3.26
C GLN A 19 13.41 -5.12 -2.47
N SER A 20 12.81 -5.47 -1.33
CA SER A 20 13.16 -6.74 -0.66
C SER A 20 12.86 -7.93 -1.59
N GLY A 21 13.92 -8.63 -2.01
CA GLY A 21 13.85 -10.00 -2.50
C GLY A 21 14.07 -10.26 -4.00
N ALA A 22 14.27 -9.26 -4.87
CA ALA A 22 14.55 -9.53 -6.30
C ALA A 22 15.88 -10.26 -6.54
N GLY A 23 16.73 -10.40 -5.51
CA GLY A 23 18.00 -11.11 -5.58
C GLY A 23 17.91 -12.58 -5.17
N ALA A 24 17.58 -13.43 -6.13
CA ALA A 24 18.15 -14.79 -6.15
C ALA A 24 19.24 -14.96 -7.23
N ALA A 25 19.52 -13.94 -8.06
CA ALA A 25 20.58 -14.07 -9.07
C ALA A 25 21.39 -12.81 -9.44
N ILE A 26 20.92 -11.56 -9.23
CA ILE A 26 21.65 -10.40 -9.81
C ILE A 26 21.89 -9.27 -8.80
N VAL A 27 20.92 -8.87 -7.96
CA VAL A 27 21.08 -7.67 -7.10
C VAL A 27 20.23 -7.77 -5.81
N GLY A 28 20.84 -7.74 -4.62
CA GLY A 28 20.16 -7.39 -3.37
C GLY A 28 19.71 -8.53 -2.44
N ASN A 29 20.12 -8.45 -1.18
CA ASN A 29 19.90 -9.42 -0.10
C ASN A 29 18.41 -9.70 0.19
N GLY A 30 18.15 -10.81 0.89
CA GLY A 30 16.85 -11.09 1.54
C GLY A 30 16.49 -10.15 2.70
N THR A 31 16.93 -8.88 2.66
CA THR A 31 16.75 -7.88 3.72
C THR A 31 16.18 -6.58 3.12
N PRO A 32 15.13 -5.96 3.70
CA PRO A 32 14.42 -4.81 3.11
C PRO A 32 15.21 -3.49 3.05
N MET A 33 15.34 -2.86 1.88
CA MET A 33 16.39 -1.87 1.59
C MET A 33 15.97 -0.40 1.61
N GLY A 34 15.13 0.04 2.55
CA GLY A 34 14.97 1.48 2.78
C GLY A 34 13.78 1.84 3.64
N HIS A 35 12.66 1.94 2.95
CA HIS A 35 11.38 2.39 3.45
C HIS A 35 10.86 1.54 4.61
N GLU A 36 11.03 0.22 4.52
CA GLU A 36 10.61 -0.69 5.58
C GLU A 36 11.39 -0.46 6.87
N TRP A 37 12.68 -0.13 6.76
CA TRP A 37 13.48 0.24 7.93
C TRP A 37 13.06 1.59 8.51
N LEU A 38 12.88 2.61 7.68
CA LEU A 38 12.41 3.93 8.14
C LEU A 38 11.06 3.81 8.88
N THR A 39 10.13 3.07 8.30
CA THR A 39 8.79 2.84 8.85
C THR A 39 8.84 2.08 10.17
N LYS A 40 9.61 0.98 10.23
CA LYS A 40 9.82 0.20 11.46
C LYS A 40 10.52 1.03 12.55
N MET A 41 11.63 1.67 12.22
CA MET A 41 12.48 2.37 13.18
C MET A 41 11.74 3.57 13.78
N SER A 42 11.10 4.38 12.94
CA SER A 42 10.29 5.51 13.41
C SER A 42 9.12 5.05 14.28
N ALA A 43 8.45 3.93 13.95
CA ALA A 43 7.42 3.36 14.79
C ALA A 43 7.97 2.93 16.16
N PHE A 44 9.06 2.15 16.19
CA PHE A 44 9.68 1.66 17.43
C PHE A 44 10.13 2.80 18.35
N GLU A 45 10.79 3.83 17.81
CA GLU A 45 11.19 5.00 18.59
C GLU A 45 9.98 5.76 19.14
N THR A 46 8.92 5.92 18.35
CA THR A 46 7.69 6.61 18.78
C THR A 46 7.01 5.89 19.94
N ILE A 47 7.03 4.55 19.95
CA ILE A 47 6.35 3.74 20.97
C ILE A 47 7.25 3.38 22.16
N GLY A 48 8.43 3.99 22.25
CA GLY A 48 9.40 3.82 23.33
C GLY A 48 10.04 2.43 23.39
N GLN A 49 10.08 1.69 22.28
CA GLN A 49 10.86 0.46 22.17
C GLN A 49 12.31 0.85 21.86
N SER A 50 13.24 0.48 22.73
CA SER A 50 14.65 0.40 22.35
C SER A 50 14.85 -0.84 21.50
N TYR A 51 15.66 -0.76 20.45
CA TYR A 51 16.18 -1.95 19.78
C TYR A 51 16.81 -2.86 20.85
N GLU A 52 16.41 -4.13 20.91
CA GLU A 52 16.80 -5.04 21.99
C GLU A 52 18.33 -5.06 22.13
N GLY A 53 18.85 -4.40 23.18
CA GLY A 53 20.25 -4.52 23.60
C GLY A 53 21.29 -3.56 23.00
N GLN A 54 20.97 -2.64 22.09
CA GLN A 54 21.98 -1.71 21.56
C GLN A 54 21.71 -0.25 21.95
N TYR A 55 22.44 0.22 22.96
CA TYR A 55 22.78 1.64 23.04
C TYR A 55 23.67 1.95 21.85
N ILE A 56 23.10 2.51 20.79
CA ILE A 56 23.87 2.84 19.59
C ILE A 56 24.71 4.09 19.90
N SER A 57 25.94 3.90 20.34
CA SER A 57 26.90 4.98 20.64
C SER A 57 27.09 5.93 19.45
N ASP A 58 26.87 5.40 18.24
CA ASP A 58 27.24 6.02 16.97
C ASP A 58 26.05 6.67 16.26
N ASP A 59 24.93 6.90 16.96
CA ASP A 59 23.79 7.61 16.39
C ASP A 59 24.13 9.10 16.18
N PRO A 60 24.27 9.57 14.92
CA PRO A 60 24.72 10.94 14.65
C PRO A 60 23.66 11.98 15.04
N ARG A 61 22.40 11.57 15.26
CA ARG A 61 21.32 12.47 15.67
C ARG A 61 21.51 13.06 17.07
N ARG A 62 22.36 12.44 17.91
CA ARG A 62 22.61 12.90 19.29
C ARG A 62 23.18 14.31 19.38
N SER A 63 23.90 14.75 18.35
CA SER A 63 24.46 16.11 18.28
C SER A 63 23.59 17.08 17.48
N TRP A 64 22.47 16.63 16.93
CA TRP A 64 21.63 17.48 16.09
C TRP A 64 20.89 18.54 16.90
N GLN A 65 20.73 19.71 16.28
CA GLN A 65 19.90 20.81 16.80
C GLN A 65 18.65 21.06 15.92
N LYS A 66 18.63 20.49 14.72
CA LYS A 66 17.56 20.57 13.71
C LYS A 66 17.30 19.17 13.15
N GLY A 67 16.21 18.96 12.43
CA GLY A 67 15.84 17.68 11.83
C GLY A 67 15.45 16.61 12.85
N LEU A 68 15.05 17.01 14.06
CA LEU A 68 14.52 16.13 15.09
C LEU A 68 12.99 16.19 15.10
N ALA A 69 12.34 15.11 15.54
CA ALA A 69 10.88 15.05 15.70
C ALA A 69 10.36 16.23 16.55
N LYS A 70 9.33 16.93 16.06
CA LYS A 70 8.82 18.18 16.66
C LYS A 70 7.66 17.93 17.64
N LYS A 71 6.88 16.87 17.43
CA LYS A 71 5.71 16.47 18.24
C LYS A 71 5.62 14.93 18.42
N PRO A 72 6.67 14.26 18.93
CA PRO A 72 6.66 12.80 19.08
C PRO A 72 5.79 12.29 20.25
N ASN A 73 5.37 13.17 21.16
CA ASN A 73 4.68 12.76 22.38
C ASN A 73 3.25 12.29 22.12
N LEU A 74 2.87 11.21 22.80
CA LEU A 74 1.51 10.65 22.82
C LEU A 74 0.75 11.14 24.06
N HIS A 75 -0.53 11.48 23.90
CA HIS A 75 -1.41 11.73 25.04
C HIS A 75 -1.96 10.42 25.63
N ILE A 76 -2.60 10.49 26.80
CA ILE A 76 -3.08 9.32 27.56
C ILE A 76 -3.98 8.40 26.71
N ALA A 77 -4.93 8.95 25.94
CA ALA A 77 -5.80 8.13 25.09
C ALA A 77 -5.02 7.42 23.96
N ALA A 78 -4.04 8.08 23.34
CA ALA A 78 -3.16 7.47 22.35
C ALA A 78 -2.28 6.36 22.98
N GLN A 79 -1.86 6.52 24.23
CA GLN A 79 -1.14 5.49 24.96
C GLN A 79 -2.02 4.25 25.23
N ALA A 80 -3.32 4.44 25.51
CA ALA A 80 -4.25 3.33 25.69
C ALA A 80 -4.47 2.54 24.38
N GLU A 81 -4.66 3.24 23.26
CA GLU A 81 -4.74 2.60 21.95
C GLU A 81 -3.43 1.87 21.59
N LEU A 82 -2.28 2.48 21.86
CA LEU A 82 -0.98 1.84 21.67
C LEU A 82 -0.84 0.55 22.49
N ASN A 83 -1.31 0.54 23.74
CA ASN A 83 -1.26 -0.66 24.57
C ASN A 83 -2.12 -1.79 24.00
N ARG A 84 -3.26 -1.47 23.36
CA ARG A 84 -4.09 -2.43 22.65
C ARG A 84 -3.36 -3.01 21.43
N LEU A 85 -2.74 -2.14 20.62
CA LEU A 85 -1.99 -2.54 19.42
C LEU A 85 -0.79 -3.42 19.76
N LYS A 86 -0.09 -3.15 20.87
CA LYS A 86 1.05 -3.95 21.34
C LYS A 86 0.69 -5.39 21.74
N GLN A 87 -0.60 -5.73 21.88
CA GLN A 87 -1.05 -7.12 22.11
C GLN A 87 -1.09 -7.93 20.81
N GLN A 88 -1.05 -7.28 19.64
CA GLN A 88 -1.11 -7.94 18.33
C GLN A 88 0.32 -8.22 17.84
N ILE A 89 0.94 -9.24 18.45
CA ILE A 89 2.30 -9.66 18.11
C ILE A 89 2.28 -10.55 16.87
N VAL A 90 3.25 -10.37 16.00
CA VAL A 90 3.51 -11.25 14.85
C VAL A 90 4.90 -11.83 14.91
N ASP A 91 4.99 -13.12 14.62
CA ASP A 91 6.25 -13.83 14.43
C ASP A 91 6.58 -13.83 12.94
N GLU A 92 7.28 -12.79 12.49
CA GLU A 92 7.78 -12.70 11.13
C GLU A 92 9.18 -12.08 11.09
N ASN A 93 10.07 -12.72 10.32
CA ASN A 93 11.48 -12.33 10.24
C ASN A 93 11.80 -11.45 9.02
N ARG A 94 10.85 -11.27 8.09
CA ARG A 94 11.11 -10.53 6.83
C ARG A 94 11.30 -9.05 7.12
N TYR A 95 10.40 -8.47 7.91
CA TYR A 95 10.40 -7.07 8.33
C TYR A 95 10.86 -6.90 9.77
N ASP A 96 10.85 -7.98 10.57
CA ASP A 96 11.19 -7.96 12.01
C ASP A 96 10.41 -6.84 12.72
N SER A 97 9.11 -6.78 12.41
CA SER A 97 8.22 -5.70 12.81
C SER A 97 7.66 -5.85 14.22
N LYS A 98 7.67 -7.08 14.77
CA LYS A 98 7.14 -7.49 16.10
C LYS A 98 5.64 -7.27 16.31
N TYR A 99 5.06 -6.21 15.75
CA TYR A 99 3.67 -5.80 15.92
C TYR A 99 2.95 -5.70 14.58
N GLU A 100 1.71 -6.22 14.54
CA GLU A 100 0.91 -6.31 13.30
C GLU A 100 0.65 -4.95 12.65
N PHE A 101 0.47 -3.89 13.45
CA PHE A 101 0.21 -2.55 12.93
C PHE A 101 1.42 -1.96 12.18
N ILE A 102 2.64 -2.30 12.61
CA ILE A 102 3.88 -1.88 11.94
C ILE A 102 4.07 -2.69 10.66
N ARG A 103 3.86 -4.01 10.74
CA ARG A 103 3.89 -4.91 9.57
C ARG A 103 2.91 -4.46 8.49
N SER A 104 1.68 -4.12 8.88
CA SER A 104 0.63 -3.66 7.98
C SER A 104 1.01 -2.34 7.30
N ALA A 105 1.59 -1.38 8.04
CA ALA A 105 2.10 -0.14 7.47
C ALA A 105 3.26 -0.36 6.50
N ILE A 106 4.18 -1.27 6.82
CA ILE A 106 5.27 -1.65 5.90
C ILE A 106 4.70 -2.23 4.59
N ILE A 107 3.73 -3.15 4.67
CA ILE A 107 3.10 -3.75 3.49
C ILE A 107 2.34 -2.69 2.69
N GLY A 108 1.65 -1.77 3.36
CA GLY A 108 0.95 -0.64 2.73
C GLY A 108 1.87 0.35 2.02
N GLN A 109 3.05 0.59 2.57
CA GLN A 109 4.07 1.38 1.91
C GLN A 109 4.61 0.68 0.67
N ARG A 110 4.99 -0.60 0.81
CA ARG A 110 5.46 -1.42 -0.32
C ARG A 110 4.39 -1.49 -1.41
N TRP A 111 3.12 -1.52 -1.05
CA TRP A 111 2.04 -1.52 -2.02
C TRP A 111 2.11 -0.33 -3.00
N VAL A 112 2.47 0.87 -2.52
CA VAL A 112 2.59 2.05 -3.40
C VAL A 112 3.69 1.87 -4.44
N ASP A 113 4.83 1.28 -4.06
CA ASP A 113 5.93 1.09 -5.00
C ASP A 113 5.72 -0.05 -6.00
N ILE A 114 5.04 -1.13 -5.61
CA ILE A 114 5.07 -2.37 -6.39
C ILE A 114 3.70 -3.01 -6.62
N GLY A 115 2.60 -2.46 -6.11
CA GLY A 115 1.23 -2.91 -6.39
C GLY A 115 0.95 -4.40 -6.10
N GLY A 116 1.76 -5.02 -5.23
CA GLY A 116 1.72 -6.47 -4.98
C GLY A 116 2.34 -7.35 -6.07
N PHE A 117 2.92 -6.77 -7.13
CA PHE A 117 3.60 -7.49 -8.21
C PHE A 117 4.98 -8.00 -7.81
N SER A 118 5.48 -8.97 -8.59
CA SER A 118 6.82 -9.52 -8.43
C SER A 118 7.75 -8.73 -9.35
N VAL A 119 8.66 -7.97 -8.74
CA VAL A 119 9.71 -7.20 -9.44
C VAL A 119 10.55 -8.13 -10.31
N ALA A 120 10.96 -9.29 -9.79
CA ALA A 120 11.75 -10.25 -10.55
C ALA A 120 11.02 -10.77 -11.80
N LYS A 121 9.71 -10.99 -11.73
CA LYS A 121 8.90 -11.37 -12.89
C LYS A 121 8.66 -10.20 -13.84
N GLY A 122 8.62 -8.96 -13.35
CA GLY A 122 8.60 -7.77 -14.21
C GLY A 122 9.85 -7.73 -15.11
N LEU A 123 11.02 -7.95 -14.51
CA LEU A 123 12.31 -7.90 -15.20
C LEU A 123 12.52 -8.99 -16.27
N ILE A 124 11.97 -10.20 -16.07
CA ILE A 124 12.16 -11.33 -17.00
C ILE A 124 10.90 -11.69 -17.78
N GLY A 125 9.78 -11.05 -17.46
CA GLY A 125 8.46 -11.33 -18.03
C GLY A 125 8.24 -10.64 -19.37
N LYS A 126 7.09 -10.94 -19.99
CA LYS A 126 6.67 -10.25 -21.22
C LYS A 126 6.33 -8.77 -20.96
N TYR A 127 5.78 -8.47 -19.79
CA TYR A 127 5.38 -7.12 -19.37
C TYR A 127 5.88 -6.85 -17.95
N ASP A 128 6.40 -5.65 -17.74
CA ASP A 128 6.78 -5.18 -16.43
C ASP A 128 5.58 -4.54 -15.70
N CYS A 129 4.67 -5.37 -15.20
CA CYS A 129 3.45 -4.86 -14.59
C CYS A 129 3.66 -4.14 -13.25
N PHE A 130 4.80 -4.29 -12.56
CA PHE A 130 5.03 -3.47 -11.38
C PHE A 130 5.25 -2.02 -11.81
N ASP A 131 6.12 -1.83 -12.80
CA ASP A 131 6.49 -0.50 -13.30
C ASP A 131 5.29 0.18 -13.98
N LEU A 132 4.66 -0.55 -14.91
CA LEU A 132 3.53 -0.07 -15.70
C LEU A 132 2.27 0.28 -14.88
N VAL A 133 2.09 -0.32 -13.70
CA VAL A 133 0.88 -0.11 -12.87
C VAL A 133 1.15 0.77 -11.66
N ALA A 134 2.33 0.68 -11.03
CA ALA A 134 2.62 1.33 -9.76
C ALA A 134 3.55 2.55 -9.90
N GLN A 135 4.51 2.53 -10.83
CA GLN A 135 5.58 3.54 -10.91
C GLN A 135 5.33 4.57 -12.02
N GLU A 136 5.13 4.11 -13.26
CA GLU A 136 5.15 4.94 -14.46
C GLU A 136 3.94 5.86 -14.68
N PRO A 137 2.69 5.50 -14.29
CA PRO A 137 1.53 6.34 -14.57
C PRO A 137 1.67 7.76 -14.01
N ALA A 138 1.39 8.76 -14.85
CA ALA A 138 1.60 10.17 -14.52
C ALA A 138 0.80 10.60 -13.26
N GLU A 139 -0.40 10.07 -13.07
CA GLU A 139 -1.21 10.35 -11.88
C GLU A 139 -0.65 9.74 -10.59
N LEU A 140 0.15 8.67 -10.68
CA LEU A 140 0.78 8.00 -9.55
C LEU A 140 2.10 8.66 -9.15
N GLN A 141 2.69 9.52 -9.98
CA GLN A 141 3.86 10.32 -9.59
C GLN A 141 3.63 11.15 -8.30
N GLN A 142 2.38 11.51 -8.02
CA GLN A 142 2.00 12.19 -6.78
C GLN A 142 2.09 11.28 -5.55
N ASP A 143 1.86 9.98 -5.73
CA ASP A 143 2.08 8.95 -4.72
C ASP A 143 3.58 8.68 -4.49
N HIS A 144 4.47 9.15 -5.36
CA HIS A 144 5.93 9.12 -5.20
C HIS A 144 6.55 10.48 -4.83
N PHE A 145 5.72 11.51 -4.58
CA PHE A 145 6.18 12.89 -4.38
C PHE A 145 7.06 13.40 -5.55
N MET A 146 6.74 13.01 -6.78
CA MET A 146 7.49 13.33 -7.99
C MET A 146 6.70 14.20 -8.98
N ARG A 147 7.42 14.78 -9.93
CA ARG A 147 6.82 15.49 -11.07
C ARG A 147 6.30 14.51 -12.11
N ARG A 148 5.18 14.90 -12.72
CA ARG A 148 4.76 14.37 -14.01
C ARG A 148 5.70 14.85 -15.12
N TYR A 149 5.70 14.13 -16.23
CA TYR A 149 6.43 14.50 -17.43
C TYR A 149 6.06 15.90 -17.98
N ASP A 150 4.83 16.38 -17.69
CA ASP A 150 4.29 17.67 -18.12
C ASP A 150 4.35 18.78 -17.05
N ASP A 151 4.97 18.54 -15.89
CA ASP A 151 5.24 19.57 -14.88
C ASP A 151 6.53 20.34 -15.21
N ILE A 152 6.40 21.32 -16.11
CA ILE A 152 7.55 22.05 -16.67
C ILE A 152 8.03 23.19 -15.76
N GLY A 153 9.35 23.31 -15.62
CA GLY A 153 10.03 24.42 -14.95
C GLY A 153 9.72 24.57 -13.46
N GLY A 154 10.08 25.72 -12.87
CA GLY A 154 9.86 25.97 -11.44
C GLY A 154 8.37 25.97 -11.04
N GLN A 155 7.45 26.29 -11.97
CA GLN A 155 6.01 26.18 -11.73
C GLN A 155 5.56 24.71 -11.64
N GLY A 156 6.13 23.84 -12.47
CA GLY A 156 5.95 22.40 -12.38
C GLY A 156 6.34 21.85 -11.01
N ALA A 157 7.47 22.31 -10.45
CA ALA A 157 7.89 21.96 -9.10
C ALA A 157 6.85 22.32 -8.03
N ILE A 158 6.29 23.54 -8.10
CA ILE A 158 5.25 24.00 -7.17
C ILE A 158 3.99 23.14 -7.30
N ASN A 159 3.58 22.84 -8.53
CA ASN A 159 2.40 22.04 -8.80
C ASN A 159 2.57 20.61 -8.24
N ALA A 160 3.72 19.97 -8.51
CA ALA A 160 4.05 18.64 -8.00
C ALA A 160 4.10 18.62 -6.47
N ALA A 161 4.81 19.56 -5.83
CA ALA A 161 4.87 19.64 -4.37
C ALA A 161 3.50 19.88 -3.73
N THR A 162 2.66 20.74 -4.33
CA THR A 162 1.29 20.99 -3.85
C THR A 162 0.42 19.74 -3.96
N ARG A 163 0.49 19.04 -5.09
CA ARG A 163 -0.28 17.79 -5.29
C ARG A 163 0.22 16.67 -4.39
N GLY A 164 1.53 16.53 -4.19
CA GLY A 164 2.12 15.57 -3.24
C GLY A 164 1.69 15.84 -1.79
N GLN A 165 1.67 17.11 -1.35
CA GLN A 165 1.13 17.49 -0.03
C GLN A 165 -0.35 17.11 0.12
N GLN A 166 -1.18 17.42 -0.88
CA GLN A 166 -2.60 17.09 -0.85
C GLN A 166 -2.81 15.57 -0.85
N ARG A 167 -2.08 14.83 -1.69
CA ARG A 167 -2.16 13.37 -1.75
C ARG A 167 -1.78 12.73 -0.42
N PHE A 168 -0.72 13.22 0.24
CA PHE A 168 -0.36 12.81 1.59
C PHE A 168 -1.50 13.06 2.60
N ILE A 169 -2.09 14.26 2.60
CA ILE A 169 -3.23 14.60 3.48
C ILE A 169 -4.40 13.64 3.24
N ASP A 170 -4.76 13.40 1.98
CA ASP A 170 -5.87 12.52 1.60
C ASP A 170 -5.63 11.09 2.11
N HIS A 171 -4.45 10.51 1.88
CA HIS A 171 -4.12 9.17 2.39
C HIS A 171 -4.11 9.11 3.91
N PHE A 172 -3.59 10.13 4.59
CA PHE A 172 -3.58 10.20 6.05
C PHE A 172 -5.00 10.20 6.62
N ILE A 173 -5.90 11.03 6.06
CA ILE A 173 -7.30 11.10 6.47
C ILE A 173 -8.03 9.80 6.16
N ASN A 174 -7.86 9.25 4.94
CA ASN A 174 -8.47 7.99 4.54
C ASN A 174 -8.08 6.85 5.48
N ALA A 175 -6.80 6.75 5.84
CA ALA A 175 -6.32 5.80 6.83
C ALA A 175 -6.96 6.05 8.21
N ALA A 176 -6.97 7.29 8.69
CA ALA A 176 -7.51 7.62 10.02
C ALA A 176 -9.01 7.32 10.15
N MET A 177 -9.75 7.47 9.06
CA MET A 177 -11.20 7.22 8.98
C MET A 177 -11.56 5.75 8.71
N ALA A 178 -10.61 4.93 8.27
CA ALA A 178 -10.85 3.53 7.95
C ALA A 178 -11.37 2.73 9.16
N SER A 179 -12.30 1.82 8.88
CA SER A 179 -12.75 0.82 9.85
C SER A 179 -11.58 -0.07 10.27
N GLN A 180 -11.68 -0.61 11.49
CA GLN A 180 -10.73 -1.64 11.91
C GLN A 180 -11.24 -2.96 11.34
N GLN A 181 -10.48 -3.52 10.39
CA GLN A 181 -10.77 -4.80 9.76
C GLN A 181 -9.48 -5.44 9.29
N GLN A 182 -9.49 -6.76 9.14
CA GLN A 182 -8.42 -7.51 8.51
C GLN A 182 -8.73 -7.69 7.03
N ILE A 183 -7.74 -7.44 6.17
CA ILE A 183 -7.86 -7.65 4.73
C ILE A 183 -6.74 -8.55 4.22
N LYS A 184 -6.98 -9.18 3.07
CA LYS A 184 -5.95 -9.92 2.34
C LYS A 184 -5.39 -9.04 1.25
N VAL A 185 -4.07 -8.97 1.15
CA VAL A 185 -3.37 -8.20 0.12
C VAL A 185 -2.19 -8.99 -0.45
N TRP A 186 -1.75 -8.63 -1.65
CA TRP A 186 -0.44 -9.07 -2.15
C TRP A 186 0.69 -8.19 -1.59
N ASP A 187 1.65 -8.81 -0.92
CA ASP A 187 2.95 -8.22 -0.63
C ASP A 187 3.92 -8.61 -1.74
N GLY A 188 4.30 -7.64 -2.56
CA GLY A 188 5.20 -7.85 -3.70
C GLY A 188 6.66 -8.02 -3.28
N GLY A 189 7.56 -7.84 -4.24
CA GLY A 189 9.01 -7.83 -4.06
C GLY A 189 9.66 -8.74 -5.08
N GLY A 190 10.74 -9.44 -4.72
CA GLY A 190 11.25 -10.48 -5.63
C GLY A 190 10.23 -11.55 -5.99
N TYR A 191 9.39 -11.90 -5.03
CA TYR A 191 8.21 -12.72 -5.24
C TYR A 191 7.01 -12.05 -4.58
N SER A 192 5.83 -12.27 -5.16
CA SER A 192 4.56 -11.85 -4.55
C SER A 192 4.07 -12.93 -3.59
N LYS A 193 3.57 -12.52 -2.42
CA LYS A 193 2.93 -13.40 -1.45
C LYS A 193 1.66 -12.76 -0.89
N LYS A 194 0.59 -13.55 -0.76
CA LYS A 194 -0.62 -13.11 -0.06
C LYS A 194 -0.39 -13.04 1.44
N VAL A 195 -0.81 -11.94 2.05
CA VAL A 195 -0.67 -11.66 3.48
C VAL A 195 -1.94 -11.03 4.02
N SER A 196 -2.26 -11.31 5.27
CA SER A 196 -3.32 -10.61 5.99
C SER A 196 -2.71 -9.41 6.71
N VAL A 197 -3.41 -8.28 6.68
CA VAL A 197 -3.01 -6.99 7.28
C VAL A 197 -4.19 -6.28 7.91
N ASP A 198 -3.93 -5.43 8.91
CA ASP A 198 -4.90 -4.44 9.38
C ASP A 198 -5.09 -3.35 8.31
N TYR A 199 -6.34 -3.16 7.86
CA TYR A 199 -6.66 -2.27 6.75
C TYR A 199 -6.30 -0.81 7.03
N ARG A 200 -6.55 -0.34 8.26
CA ARG A 200 -6.25 1.04 8.65
C ARG A 200 -4.75 1.29 8.57
N TYR A 201 -3.94 0.36 9.09
CA TYR A 201 -2.49 0.52 9.07
C TYR A 201 -1.88 0.26 7.69
N PHE A 202 -2.48 -0.60 6.87
CA PHE A 202 -2.13 -0.71 5.46
C PHE A 202 -2.33 0.61 4.72
N LEU A 203 -3.49 1.26 4.86
CA LEU A 203 -3.71 2.59 4.27
C LEU A 203 -2.75 3.64 4.83
N PHE A 204 -2.48 3.60 6.14
CA PHE A 204 -1.49 4.49 6.75
C PHE A 204 -0.10 4.31 6.14
N GLY A 205 0.28 3.07 5.82
CA GLY A 205 1.51 2.76 5.08
C GLY A 205 1.65 3.53 3.77
N ARG A 206 0.55 3.76 3.05
CA ARG A 206 0.55 4.58 1.82
C ARG A 206 0.86 6.05 2.11
N ALA A 207 0.33 6.60 3.20
CA ALA A 207 0.68 7.95 3.62
C ALA A 207 2.14 8.04 4.09
N VAL A 208 2.64 7.00 4.77
CA VAL A 208 4.05 6.89 5.19
C VAL A 208 4.99 6.87 3.99
N HIS A 209 4.63 6.14 2.94
CA HIS A 209 5.40 6.05 1.71
C HIS A 209 5.64 7.44 1.09
N ILE A 210 4.60 8.17 0.69
CA ILE A 210 4.72 9.53 0.11
C ILE A 210 5.53 10.44 1.01
N PHE A 211 5.28 10.36 2.31
CA PHE A 211 5.96 11.18 3.29
C PHE A 211 7.47 10.91 3.32
N GLN A 212 7.89 9.65 3.24
CA GLN A 212 9.29 9.25 3.17
C GLN A 212 9.92 9.52 1.80
N ASP A 213 9.21 9.28 0.71
CA ASP A 213 9.64 9.59 -0.66
C ASP A 213 9.93 11.08 -0.84
N SER A 214 9.20 11.94 -0.15
CA SER A 214 9.50 13.37 -0.12
C SER A 214 10.89 13.71 0.44
N PHE A 215 11.59 12.77 1.09
CA PHE A 215 12.97 12.92 1.56
C PHE A 215 14.00 12.24 0.65
N SER A 216 13.58 11.43 -0.32
CA SER A 216 14.53 10.84 -1.27
C SER A 216 15.22 11.94 -2.08
N PRO A 217 16.57 11.95 -2.13
CA PRO A 217 17.33 12.81 -3.04
C PRO A 217 17.11 12.50 -4.53
N GLU A 218 16.48 11.38 -4.89
CA GLU A 218 16.08 11.08 -6.27
C GLU A 218 14.71 11.68 -6.62
N HIS A 219 13.88 11.99 -5.60
CA HIS A 219 12.53 12.52 -5.79
C HIS A 219 12.48 14.02 -5.52
N THR A 220 13.33 14.52 -4.62
CA THR A 220 13.33 15.92 -4.19
C THR A 220 14.73 16.47 -4.00
N VAL A 221 14.84 17.79 -3.96
CA VAL A 221 16.04 18.49 -3.52
C VAL A 221 15.82 19.01 -2.11
N ARG A 222 16.67 18.60 -1.19
CA ARG A 222 16.74 19.06 0.20
C ARG A 222 18.20 19.32 0.56
N LEU A 223 18.46 20.27 1.45
CA LEU A 223 19.83 20.70 1.74
C LEU A 223 20.29 20.36 3.16
N PRO A 224 21.61 20.15 3.39
CA PRO A 224 22.14 19.96 4.74
C PRO A 224 21.98 21.21 5.65
N VAL A 225 21.89 22.42 5.09
CA VAL A 225 21.90 23.69 5.85
C VAL A 225 20.72 23.84 6.82
N ASP A 226 19.58 23.22 6.50
CA ASP A 226 18.40 23.12 7.34
C ASP A 226 18.13 21.69 7.79
N ASN A 227 19.17 20.85 7.77
CA ASN A 227 19.11 19.42 8.06
C ASN A 227 18.02 18.67 7.28
N TYR A 228 17.83 19.05 6.01
CA TYR A 228 16.89 18.46 5.07
C TYR A 228 15.41 18.65 5.44
N GLU A 229 15.06 19.66 6.26
CA GLU A 229 13.67 19.89 6.67
C GLU A 229 12.76 20.44 5.56
N MET A 230 13.29 21.19 4.59
CA MET A 230 12.48 21.86 3.56
C MET A 230 12.72 21.29 2.16
N VAL A 231 11.63 21.16 1.39
CA VAL A 231 11.68 20.81 -0.04
C VAL A 231 12.06 22.06 -0.84
N ARG A 232 13.14 21.96 -1.61
CA ARG A 232 13.68 23.04 -2.47
C ARG A 232 13.25 22.89 -3.92
N GLN A 233 13.15 21.65 -4.39
CA GLN A 233 12.64 21.24 -5.70
C GLN A 233 12.06 19.83 -5.61
N VAL A 234 11.26 19.50 -6.62
CA VAL A 234 10.79 18.13 -6.89
C VAL A 234 11.43 17.71 -8.22
N LYS A 235 11.91 16.48 -8.31
CA LYS A 235 12.51 15.88 -9.50
C LYS A 235 11.46 15.18 -10.36
N SER A 236 11.81 14.85 -11.60
CA SER A 236 10.91 14.21 -12.55
C SER A 236 11.30 12.78 -12.83
N TYR A 237 10.30 11.92 -12.98
CA TYR A 237 10.51 10.52 -13.29
C TYR A 237 10.81 10.32 -14.78
N LEU A 238 10.15 11.09 -15.65
CA LEU A 238 10.29 11.00 -17.10
C LEU A 238 10.59 12.37 -17.72
N CYS A 239 11.86 12.77 -17.68
CA CYS A 239 12.48 13.90 -18.40
C CYS A 239 11.63 15.18 -18.55
N ALA A 240 11.06 15.68 -17.46
CA ALA A 240 10.28 16.92 -17.50
C ALA A 240 11.22 18.12 -17.65
N GLU A 241 10.98 18.98 -18.64
CA GLU A 241 11.83 20.15 -18.86
C GLU A 241 11.88 21.07 -17.64
N GLY A 242 13.06 21.60 -17.33
CA GLY A 242 13.29 22.47 -16.16
C GLY A 242 13.21 21.72 -14.83
N SER A 243 13.62 20.45 -14.81
CA SER A 243 13.72 19.58 -13.65
C SER A 243 15.01 18.77 -13.70
N GLU A 244 15.57 18.43 -12.55
CA GLU A 244 16.45 17.27 -12.42
C GLU A 244 15.67 15.97 -12.64
N GLN A 245 16.36 14.98 -13.20
CA GLN A 245 15.84 13.66 -13.54
C GLN A 245 16.18 12.65 -12.43
N HIS A 246 15.21 11.82 -12.08
CA HIS A 246 15.39 10.65 -11.22
C HIS A 246 16.35 9.63 -11.87
N SER A 247 17.29 9.07 -11.11
CA SER A 247 18.26 8.11 -11.64
C SER A 247 17.64 6.72 -11.85
N HIS A 248 17.74 6.22 -13.08
CA HIS A 248 17.38 4.84 -13.46
C HIS A 248 18.59 3.88 -13.40
N ALA A 249 19.72 4.30 -12.83
CA ALA A 249 20.96 3.55 -12.86
C ALA A 249 21.02 2.45 -11.78
N ILE A 250 20.77 1.20 -12.19
CA ILE A 250 20.89 -0.01 -11.34
C ILE A 250 22.25 -0.11 -10.65
N LYS A 251 23.31 0.35 -11.33
CA LYS A 251 24.67 0.32 -10.79
C LYS A 251 24.80 1.19 -9.53
N ASP A 252 24.20 2.36 -9.51
CA ASP A 252 24.33 3.32 -8.41
C ASP A 252 23.53 2.85 -7.19
N GLN A 253 22.45 2.08 -7.43
CA GLN A 253 21.70 1.37 -6.40
C GLN A 253 22.52 0.21 -5.81
N LEU A 254 23.32 -0.47 -6.62
CA LEU A 254 24.22 -1.55 -6.17
C LEU A 254 25.42 -1.06 -5.34
N THR A 255 25.91 0.14 -5.62
CA THR A 255 27.03 0.80 -4.93
C THR A 255 26.59 1.68 -3.76
N TYR A 256 25.28 1.92 -3.61
CA TYR A 256 24.67 2.80 -2.60
C TYR A 256 24.91 4.29 -2.83
N GLU A 257 25.38 4.64 -4.02
CA GLU A 257 25.55 6.01 -4.48
C GLU A 257 24.19 6.67 -4.78
N SER A 258 23.19 5.88 -5.20
CA SER A 258 21.83 6.36 -5.48
C SER A 258 21.18 7.01 -4.24
N GLY A 259 20.45 8.10 -4.46
CA GLY A 259 19.65 8.76 -3.42
C GLY A 259 18.52 7.86 -2.89
N ASP A 260 18.09 6.86 -3.67
CA ASP A 260 17.05 5.91 -3.26
C ASP A 260 17.52 4.82 -2.28
N VAL A 261 18.80 4.87 -1.92
CA VAL A 261 19.41 3.97 -0.94
C VAL A 261 19.68 4.75 0.33
N ILE A 262 19.07 4.33 1.45
CA ILE A 262 19.22 4.99 2.76
C ILE A 262 20.62 4.88 3.37
N TRP A 263 21.43 3.95 2.88
CA TRP A 263 22.73 3.60 3.43
C TRP A 263 23.84 4.51 2.95
N ASN A 264 24.83 4.75 3.80
CA ASN A 264 26.09 5.35 3.38
C ASN A 264 26.83 4.38 2.44
N GLU A 265 27.60 4.94 1.52
CA GLU A 265 28.44 4.15 0.62
C GLU A 265 29.39 3.25 1.43
N GLY A 266 29.53 1.99 1.01
CA GLY A 266 30.48 1.05 1.63
C GLY A 266 30.05 0.44 2.98
N THR A 267 28.89 0.77 3.55
CA THR A 267 28.44 0.19 4.84
C THR A 267 27.79 -1.19 4.74
N ARG A 268 27.89 -1.86 3.58
CA ARG A 268 27.28 -3.16 3.24
C ARG A 268 27.74 -4.37 4.07
N VAL A 269 28.69 -4.19 4.98
CA VAL A 269 29.50 -5.29 5.53
C VAL A 269 28.74 -6.32 6.38
N GLN A 270 27.47 -6.08 6.74
CA GLN A 270 26.70 -6.99 7.59
C GLN A 270 25.32 -7.28 6.99
N THR A 271 24.90 -8.55 6.98
CA THR A 271 23.57 -9.00 6.54
C THR A 271 22.60 -9.05 7.73
N GLY A 272 21.32 -8.75 7.51
CA GLY A 272 20.27 -8.85 8.54
C GLY A 272 19.99 -7.53 9.26
N TRP A 273 18.98 -7.52 10.13
CA TRP A 273 18.49 -6.31 10.80
C TRP A 273 19.51 -5.65 11.73
N ASP A 274 20.45 -6.42 12.29
CA ASP A 274 21.54 -5.90 13.13
C ASP A 274 22.46 -4.92 12.39
N SER A 275 22.51 -4.99 11.05
CA SER A 275 23.27 -4.05 10.22
C SER A 275 22.62 -2.67 10.12
N TYR A 276 21.31 -2.57 10.42
CA TYR A 276 20.52 -1.34 10.28
C TYR A 276 20.67 -0.43 11.50
N ASN A 277 21.89 0.06 11.66
CA ASN A 277 22.29 1.01 12.66
C ASN A 277 22.21 2.45 12.10
N PRO A 278 21.65 3.44 12.82
CA PRO A 278 21.64 4.85 12.44
C PRO A 278 22.99 5.40 11.94
N GLY A 279 24.13 4.97 12.49
CA GLY A 279 25.46 5.39 12.04
C GLY A 279 25.82 4.96 10.61
N ASN A 280 25.13 3.94 10.08
CA ASN A 280 25.30 3.48 8.69
C ASN A 280 24.38 4.19 7.70
N MET A 281 23.49 5.07 8.17
CA MET A 281 22.48 5.71 7.34
C MET A 281 22.90 7.11 6.90
N LYS A 282 22.45 7.51 5.71
CA LYS A 282 22.57 8.89 5.23
C LYS A 282 21.80 9.82 6.15
N ALA A 283 22.32 11.03 6.34
CA ALA A 283 21.68 12.04 7.19
C ALA A 283 20.23 12.34 6.76
N VAL A 284 19.94 12.37 5.45
CA VAL A 284 18.59 12.58 4.93
C VAL A 284 17.61 11.47 5.34
N ALA A 285 18.04 10.21 5.38
CA ALA A 285 17.24 9.08 5.82
C ALA A 285 16.96 9.14 7.33
N LEU A 286 17.94 9.61 8.12
CA LEU A 286 17.74 9.85 9.55
C LEU A 286 16.77 11.01 9.81
N THR A 287 16.83 12.09 9.02
CA THR A 287 15.81 13.15 9.07
C THR A 287 14.43 12.59 8.69
N ALA A 288 14.33 11.74 7.66
CA ALA A 288 13.07 11.07 7.29
C ALA A 288 12.52 10.18 8.42
N THR A 289 13.40 9.54 9.21
CA THR A 289 13.04 8.76 10.40
C THR A 289 12.46 9.66 11.49
N GLU A 290 13.08 10.81 11.75
CA GLU A 290 12.60 11.81 12.72
C GLU A 290 11.25 12.41 12.30
N ALA A 291 11.10 12.75 11.02
CA ALA A 291 9.84 13.22 10.48
C ALA A 291 8.75 12.14 10.57
N SER A 292 9.10 10.87 10.30
CA SER A 292 8.17 9.74 10.38
C SER A 292 7.72 9.45 11.82
N LYS A 293 8.52 9.80 12.84
CA LYS A 293 8.07 9.72 14.25
C LYS A 293 6.94 10.69 14.54
N ASP A 294 7.02 11.93 14.02
CA ASP A 294 5.91 12.88 14.12
C ASP A 294 4.66 12.35 13.41
N LEU A 295 4.84 11.71 12.24
CA LEU A 295 3.75 11.08 11.47
C LEU A 295 3.07 9.96 12.25
N TRP A 296 3.84 9.01 12.81
CA TRP A 296 3.32 7.94 13.67
C TRP A 296 2.60 8.50 14.90
N ALA A 297 3.19 9.48 15.58
CA ALA A 297 2.59 10.08 16.76
C ALA A 297 1.26 10.78 16.41
N ALA A 298 1.23 11.55 15.32
CA ALA A 298 0.03 12.18 14.78
C ALA A 298 -1.08 11.17 14.46
N PHE A 299 -0.73 10.05 13.82
CA PHE A 299 -1.70 9.01 13.48
C PHE A 299 -2.27 8.31 14.72
N LEU A 300 -1.43 7.99 15.71
CA LEU A 300 -1.87 7.39 16.97
C LEU A 300 -2.75 8.35 17.79
N ARG A 301 -2.42 9.65 17.83
CA ARG A 301 -3.27 10.67 18.45
C ARG A 301 -4.63 10.73 17.75
N THR A 302 -4.63 10.82 16.43
CA THR A 302 -5.85 10.87 15.61
C THR A 302 -6.73 9.64 15.81
N THR A 303 -6.19 8.43 15.71
CA THR A 303 -7.00 7.20 15.79
C THR A 303 -7.55 6.91 17.18
N SER A 304 -6.97 7.53 18.21
CA SER A 304 -7.44 7.43 19.59
C SER A 304 -8.62 8.34 19.95
N VAL A 305 -9.03 9.26 19.06
CA VAL A 305 -10.25 10.06 19.27
C VAL A 305 -11.49 9.35 18.68
N PRO A 306 -12.72 9.69 19.11
CA PRO A 306 -13.96 9.11 18.56
C PRO A 306 -14.07 9.33 17.04
N LYS A 307 -14.60 8.34 16.30
CA LYS A 307 -14.73 8.37 14.83
C LYS A 307 -15.34 9.68 14.29
N ALA A 308 -16.35 10.22 14.96
CA ALA A 308 -17.01 11.48 14.59
C ALA A 308 -16.12 12.74 14.65
N GLN A 309 -14.97 12.69 15.34
CA GLN A 309 -14.01 13.79 15.45
C GLN A 309 -12.73 13.53 14.65
N ARG A 310 -12.51 12.29 14.19
CA ARG A 310 -11.23 11.85 13.60
C ARG A 310 -10.86 12.64 12.37
N GLU A 311 -11.79 12.92 11.47
CA GLU A 311 -11.49 13.62 10.21
C GLU A 311 -10.92 15.03 10.47
N ALA A 312 -11.54 15.79 11.37
CA ALA A 312 -11.08 17.13 11.72
C ALA A 312 -9.70 17.11 12.39
N VAL A 313 -9.47 16.16 13.31
CA VAL A 313 -8.15 15.98 13.96
C VAL A 313 -7.11 15.51 12.94
N ALA A 314 -7.49 14.60 12.03
CA ALA A 314 -6.62 14.07 11.00
C ALA A 314 -6.14 15.17 10.06
N MET A 315 -7.06 16.04 9.61
CA MET A 315 -6.72 17.22 8.81
C MET A 315 -5.76 18.16 9.54
N GLN A 316 -6.00 18.44 10.82
CA GLN A 316 -5.14 19.31 11.61
C GLN A 316 -3.72 18.73 11.77
N GLU A 317 -3.62 17.44 12.10
CA GLU A 317 -2.35 16.74 12.28
C GLU A 317 -1.59 16.62 10.96
N ALA A 318 -2.26 16.22 9.87
CA ALA A 318 -1.67 16.14 8.53
C ALA A 318 -1.16 17.51 8.05
N GLN A 319 -1.93 18.59 8.25
CA GLN A 319 -1.47 19.93 7.91
C GLN A 319 -0.26 20.37 8.77
N SER A 320 -0.22 19.98 10.05
CA SER A 320 0.96 20.23 10.89
C SER A 320 2.19 19.51 10.35
N LEU A 321 2.05 18.28 9.86
CA LEU A 321 3.15 17.51 9.25
C LEU A 321 3.61 18.16 7.94
N VAL A 322 2.67 18.58 7.09
CA VAL A 322 2.97 19.33 5.86
C VAL A 322 3.77 20.59 6.17
N ASN A 323 3.32 21.40 7.13
CA ASN A 323 4.00 22.64 7.52
C ASN A 323 5.39 22.40 8.11
N ASN A 324 5.58 21.26 8.78
CA ASN A 324 6.82 20.95 9.47
C ASN A 324 7.89 20.29 8.59
N TRP A 325 7.47 19.47 7.63
CA TRP A 325 8.35 18.50 6.97
C TRP A 325 8.21 18.47 5.44
N LEU A 326 7.06 18.87 4.90
CA LEU A 326 6.80 18.94 3.46
C LEU A 326 6.75 20.39 2.93
N SER A 327 7.11 21.35 3.77
CA SER A 327 7.04 22.77 3.43
C SER A 327 8.01 23.13 2.30
N PHE A 328 7.64 24.15 1.53
CA PHE A 328 8.49 24.69 0.46
C PHE A 328 8.29 26.19 0.29
N ASN A 329 9.27 26.87 -0.29
CA ASN A 329 9.20 28.28 -0.66
C ASN A 329 8.93 28.41 -2.17
N LYS A 330 7.78 28.99 -2.54
CA LYS A 330 7.39 29.18 -3.95
C LYS A 330 8.37 30.05 -4.75
N ALA A 331 8.85 31.14 -4.16
CA ALA A 331 9.76 32.05 -4.85
C ALA A 331 11.13 31.39 -5.09
N GLU A 332 11.61 30.64 -4.10
CA GLU A 332 12.81 29.81 -4.24
C GLU A 332 12.62 28.75 -5.32
N MET A 333 11.49 28.03 -5.31
CA MET A 333 11.22 26.99 -6.31
C MET A 333 11.16 27.54 -7.75
N LEU A 334 10.56 28.71 -7.94
CA LEU A 334 10.49 29.36 -9.25
C LEU A 334 11.88 29.75 -9.78
N GLY A 335 12.77 30.21 -8.89
CA GLY A 335 14.09 30.71 -9.25
C GLY A 335 15.23 29.69 -9.13
N TRP A 336 14.98 28.50 -8.58
CA TRP A 336 16.02 27.56 -8.15
C TRP A 336 17.05 27.24 -9.23
N TYR A 337 16.58 26.80 -10.40
CA TYR A 337 17.42 26.48 -11.54
C TYR A 337 17.84 27.70 -12.35
N GLY A 338 17.41 28.91 -11.97
CA GLY A 338 18.01 30.15 -12.48
C GLY A 338 19.47 30.30 -12.04
N ASN A 339 19.87 29.63 -10.96
CA ASN A 339 21.26 29.49 -10.54
C ASN A 339 21.89 28.22 -11.15
N LEU A 340 22.90 28.37 -11.99
CA LEU A 340 23.58 27.25 -12.63
C LEU A 340 24.23 26.30 -11.62
N SER A 341 24.68 26.77 -10.45
CA SER A 341 25.28 25.89 -9.44
C SER A 341 24.29 24.89 -8.82
N ASN A 342 22.99 25.08 -9.07
CA ASN A 342 21.92 24.22 -8.60
C ASN A 342 21.48 23.21 -9.68
N ARG A 343 22.15 23.18 -10.84
CA ARG A 343 21.92 22.21 -11.90
C ARG A 343 23.03 21.16 -11.81
N ASP A 344 22.70 19.89 -12.01
CA ASP A 344 23.69 18.83 -12.24
C ASP A 344 23.47 18.22 -13.64
N ASP A 345 24.16 17.10 -13.93
CA ASP A 345 24.07 16.43 -15.22
C ASP A 345 22.69 15.79 -15.49
N SER A 346 21.86 15.64 -14.45
CA SER A 346 20.48 15.15 -14.55
C SER A 346 19.48 16.25 -14.91
N TYR A 347 19.87 17.52 -14.88
CA TYR A 347 18.97 18.63 -15.22
C TYR A 347 18.54 18.59 -16.68
N VAL A 348 17.23 18.60 -16.92
CA VAL A 348 16.63 18.64 -18.24
C VAL A 348 16.43 20.10 -18.67
N LEU A 349 17.14 20.49 -19.72
CA LEU A 349 17.08 21.83 -20.29
C LEU A 349 15.67 22.16 -20.81
N MET A 350 15.23 23.39 -20.61
CA MET A 350 14.04 23.93 -21.29
C MET A 350 14.30 24.03 -22.79
N ALA A 351 13.28 23.84 -23.64
CA ALA A 351 13.40 23.79 -25.12
C ALA A 351 14.19 24.93 -25.80
N MET A 352 14.34 26.10 -25.15
CA MET A 352 15.05 27.27 -25.69
C MET A 352 16.31 27.67 -24.90
N GLU A 353 16.72 26.89 -23.91
CA GLU A 353 17.97 27.16 -23.16
C GLU A 353 19.20 26.68 -23.96
N SER A 354 20.19 27.56 -24.14
CA SER A 354 21.48 27.20 -24.72
C SER A 354 22.42 26.60 -23.67
N VAL A 355 23.11 25.54 -24.08
CA VAL A 355 23.81 24.56 -23.24
C VAL A 355 24.89 25.17 -22.33
N SER A 356 24.86 24.84 -21.04
CA SER A 356 26.05 24.92 -20.18
C SER A 356 26.10 23.83 -19.09
N GLN A 357 24.96 23.37 -18.57
CA GLN A 357 24.89 22.30 -17.55
C GLN A 357 23.51 21.60 -17.60
N GLY A 358 23.50 20.29 -17.88
CA GLY A 358 22.30 19.47 -18.11
C GLY A 358 22.20 18.90 -19.53
N ALA A 359 21.12 18.16 -19.79
CA ALA A 359 20.81 17.51 -21.06
C ALA A 359 19.47 18.02 -21.62
N ASN A 360 19.31 18.13 -22.94
CA ASN A 360 17.97 18.40 -23.49
C ASN A 360 17.04 17.17 -23.30
N GLN A 361 15.72 17.36 -23.46
CA GLN A 361 14.76 16.27 -23.25
C GLN A 361 15.09 15.02 -24.08
N GLN A 362 15.47 15.18 -25.35
CA GLN A 362 15.82 14.05 -26.21
C GLN A 362 17.03 13.27 -25.65
N GLN A 363 18.08 13.97 -25.23
CA GLN A 363 19.28 13.38 -24.63
C GLN A 363 18.95 12.67 -23.31
N CYS A 364 18.10 13.28 -22.49
CA CYS A 364 17.60 12.66 -21.26
C CYS A 364 16.86 11.35 -21.57
N MET A 365 15.89 11.38 -22.50
CA MET A 365 15.11 10.20 -22.89
C MET A 365 15.98 9.08 -23.46
N VAL A 366 16.97 9.40 -24.30
CA VAL A 366 17.97 8.43 -24.78
C VAL A 366 18.79 7.86 -23.62
N GLY A 367 19.16 8.70 -22.64
CA GLY A 367 19.84 8.27 -21.42
C GLY A 367 19.02 7.31 -20.56
N LEU A 368 17.69 7.41 -20.60
CA LEU A 368 16.75 6.45 -19.97
C LEU A 368 16.57 5.16 -20.79
N GLY A 369 17.18 5.05 -21.97
CA GLY A 369 17.07 3.89 -22.86
C GLY A 369 15.92 3.98 -23.87
N VAL A 370 15.31 5.16 -24.06
CA VAL A 370 14.30 5.37 -25.11
C VAL A 370 15.03 5.78 -26.40
N GLU A 371 15.28 4.81 -27.29
CA GLU A 371 16.10 5.00 -28.50
C GLU A 371 15.64 6.15 -29.40
N SER A 372 14.33 6.38 -29.50
CA SER A 372 13.77 7.48 -30.30
C SER A 372 14.01 8.86 -29.67
N GLY A 373 14.30 8.91 -28.38
CA GLY A 373 14.37 10.13 -27.57
C GLY A 373 13.01 10.83 -27.43
N ASN A 374 11.90 10.19 -27.82
CA ASN A 374 10.57 10.77 -27.81
C ASN A 374 9.81 10.41 -26.51
N GLN A 375 9.55 11.41 -25.67
CA GLN A 375 8.81 11.24 -24.42
C GLN A 375 7.36 10.78 -24.66
N GLN A 376 6.68 11.32 -25.68
CA GLN A 376 5.27 11.00 -25.96
C GLN A 376 5.09 9.53 -26.39
N GLU A 377 5.99 9.02 -27.21
CA GLU A 377 6.00 7.61 -27.61
C GLU A 377 6.16 6.68 -26.40
N LYS A 378 7.01 7.07 -25.44
CA LYS A 378 7.22 6.32 -24.21
C LYS A 378 5.98 6.32 -23.31
N ILE A 379 5.29 7.45 -23.22
CA ILE A 379 4.02 7.57 -22.47
C ILE A 379 2.95 6.65 -23.09
N GLU A 380 2.79 6.67 -24.41
CA GLU A 380 1.83 5.80 -25.11
C GLU A 380 2.17 4.32 -24.90
N GLN A 381 3.46 3.96 -24.88
CA GLN A 381 3.91 2.61 -24.56
C GLN A 381 3.51 2.21 -23.12
N PHE A 382 3.67 3.11 -22.15
CA PHE A 382 3.29 2.85 -20.76
C PHE A 382 1.79 2.68 -20.58
N GLU A 383 0.97 3.53 -21.23
CA GLU A 383 -0.49 3.42 -21.19
C GLU A 383 -0.96 2.07 -21.75
N GLN A 384 -0.49 1.68 -22.94
CA GLN A 384 -0.84 0.39 -23.56
C GLN A 384 -0.38 -0.80 -22.71
N GLY A 385 0.83 -0.72 -22.14
CA GLY A 385 1.37 -1.74 -21.25
C GLY A 385 0.53 -1.89 -19.99
N ARG A 386 0.14 -0.77 -19.38
CA ARG A 386 -0.71 -0.75 -18.20
C ARG A 386 -2.08 -1.34 -18.48
N GLU A 387 -2.73 -0.96 -19.58
CA GLU A 387 -4.01 -1.54 -19.98
C GLU A 387 -3.91 -3.06 -20.12
N THR A 388 -2.83 -3.55 -20.72
CA THR A 388 -2.57 -4.99 -20.82
C THR A 388 -2.43 -5.64 -19.44
N CYS A 389 -1.64 -5.06 -18.54
CA CYS A 389 -1.50 -5.58 -17.18
C CYS A 389 -2.84 -5.63 -16.44
N LEU A 390 -3.63 -4.56 -16.50
CA LEU A 390 -4.90 -4.43 -15.79
C LEU A 390 -6.02 -5.29 -16.39
N TYR A 391 -6.02 -5.50 -17.70
CA TYR A 391 -6.99 -6.38 -18.36
C TYR A 391 -6.83 -7.86 -17.97
N ASN A 392 -5.61 -8.28 -17.61
CA ASN A 392 -5.28 -9.67 -17.29
C ASN A 392 -5.46 -10.05 -15.82
N ILE A 393 -5.82 -9.09 -14.95
CA ILE A 393 -6.09 -9.36 -13.54
C ILE A 393 -7.56 -9.14 -13.21
N GLU A 394 -8.05 -9.89 -12.22
CA GLU A 394 -9.37 -9.68 -11.62
C GLU A 394 -9.27 -9.90 -10.11
N ALA A 395 -10.26 -9.42 -9.35
CA ALA A 395 -10.32 -9.69 -7.92
C ALA A 395 -10.47 -11.19 -7.66
N GLU A 396 -9.83 -11.70 -6.60
CA GLU A 396 -10.17 -13.02 -6.08
C GLU A 396 -11.62 -13.00 -5.56
N PRO A 397 -12.44 -14.03 -5.82
CA PRO A 397 -13.81 -14.07 -5.33
C PRO A 397 -13.90 -13.89 -3.81
N GLY A 398 -14.86 -13.10 -3.34
CA GLY A 398 -14.98 -12.71 -1.94
C GLY A 398 -14.07 -11.56 -1.50
N TYR A 399 -13.39 -10.91 -2.44
CA TYR A 399 -12.53 -9.73 -2.22
C TYR A 399 -12.78 -8.59 -3.21
N GLU A 400 -13.88 -8.64 -3.96
CA GLU A 400 -14.30 -7.62 -4.94
C GLU A 400 -14.60 -6.26 -4.30
N ASP A 401 -14.73 -6.20 -2.97
CA ASP A 401 -14.93 -4.98 -2.23
C ASP A 401 -13.65 -4.14 -2.07
N LEU A 402 -12.48 -4.75 -2.18
CA LEU A 402 -11.19 -4.15 -1.83
C LEU A 402 -10.36 -3.81 -3.06
N TYR A 403 -10.32 -2.51 -3.38
CA TYR A 403 -9.54 -1.97 -4.49
C TYR A 403 -8.67 -0.80 -4.05
N ASP A 404 -7.56 -0.63 -4.76
CA ASP A 404 -6.83 0.62 -4.82
C ASP A 404 -7.41 1.50 -5.94
N PRO A 405 -8.11 2.60 -5.61
CA PRO A 405 -8.74 3.45 -6.62
C PRO A 405 -7.73 4.26 -7.44
N TYR A 406 -6.49 4.42 -6.96
CA TYR A 406 -5.45 5.17 -7.67
C TYR A 406 -4.76 4.31 -8.72
N MET A 407 -4.38 3.08 -8.36
CA MET A 407 -3.77 2.13 -9.30
C MET A 407 -4.80 1.42 -10.18
N GLY A 408 -6.07 1.34 -9.74
CA GLY A 408 -7.13 0.63 -10.45
C GLY A 408 -7.06 -0.90 -10.28
N ILE A 409 -6.40 -1.40 -9.24
CA ILE A 409 -6.19 -2.83 -9.00
C ILE A 409 -6.93 -3.34 -7.75
N PRO A 410 -7.44 -4.59 -7.75
CA PRO A 410 -7.90 -5.23 -6.52
C PRO A 410 -6.72 -5.44 -5.55
N LEU A 411 -6.93 -5.33 -4.25
CA LEU A 411 -5.86 -5.57 -3.27
C LEU A 411 -5.46 -7.06 -3.21
N ASN A 412 -6.44 -7.95 -3.42
CA ASN A 412 -6.25 -9.39 -3.58
C ASN A 412 -6.75 -9.81 -4.97
N TRP A 413 -5.83 -9.88 -5.93
CA TRP A 413 -6.12 -10.20 -7.33
C TRP A 413 -5.63 -11.59 -7.72
N ARG A 414 -6.13 -12.09 -8.85
CA ARG A 414 -5.65 -13.29 -9.54
C ARG A 414 -5.52 -13.03 -11.04
N TRP A 415 -4.73 -13.86 -11.71
CA TRP A 415 -4.68 -13.84 -13.18
C TRP A 415 -5.99 -14.37 -13.75
N LYS A 416 -6.60 -13.59 -14.63
CA LYS A 416 -7.84 -13.94 -15.32
C LYS A 416 -7.64 -15.04 -16.36
N TYR A 417 -6.46 -15.07 -16.98
CA TYR A 417 -6.12 -15.98 -18.06
C TYR A 417 -4.84 -16.75 -17.73
N SER A 418 -4.70 -17.96 -18.29
CA SER A 418 -3.47 -18.76 -18.16
C SER A 418 -2.32 -18.23 -19.03
N SER A 419 -2.59 -17.29 -19.93
CA SER A 419 -1.61 -16.62 -20.79
C SER A 419 -2.05 -15.18 -21.07
N TRP A 420 -1.09 -14.30 -21.33
CA TRP A 420 -1.33 -12.89 -21.63
C TRP A 420 -2.30 -12.71 -22.79
N GLN A 421 -3.34 -11.92 -22.55
CA GLN A 421 -4.24 -11.40 -23.57
C GLN A 421 -3.99 -9.92 -23.77
N ASP A 422 -4.03 -9.43 -25.00
CA ASP A 422 -4.00 -8.00 -25.24
C ASP A 422 -5.33 -7.37 -24.78
N ALA A 423 -5.26 -6.15 -24.25
CA ALA A 423 -6.47 -5.40 -23.94
C ALA A 423 -7.26 -5.13 -25.24
N PRO A 424 -8.60 -5.31 -25.24
CA PRO A 424 -9.40 -5.00 -26.41
C PRO A 424 -9.36 -3.50 -26.71
N GLU A 425 -9.53 -3.12 -27.98
CA GLU A 425 -9.61 -1.72 -28.38
C GLU A 425 -10.69 -0.97 -27.57
N GLY A 426 -10.31 0.19 -27.01
CA GLY A 426 -11.19 1.00 -26.18
C GLY A 426 -11.39 0.50 -24.75
N PHE A 427 -10.57 -0.46 -24.27
CA PHE A 427 -10.54 -0.86 -22.87
C PHE A 427 -10.43 0.38 -21.97
N GLN A 428 -11.30 0.46 -20.96
CA GLN A 428 -11.29 1.55 -20.00
C GLN A 428 -10.75 1.02 -18.69
N LEU A 429 -9.83 1.77 -18.09
CA LEU A 429 -9.31 1.42 -16.77
C LEU A 429 -10.45 1.37 -15.75
N PRO A 430 -10.48 0.34 -14.87
CA PRO A 430 -11.46 0.28 -13.81
C PRO A 430 -11.46 1.56 -12.97
N GLN A 431 -12.65 2.05 -12.59
CA GLN A 431 -12.83 3.15 -11.63
C GLN A 431 -13.52 2.62 -10.37
N PRO A 432 -12.82 1.77 -9.60
CA PRO A 432 -13.43 1.08 -8.47
C PRO A 432 -13.64 2.01 -7.28
N VAL A 433 -14.63 1.69 -6.43
CA VAL A 433 -14.79 2.32 -5.12
C VAL A 433 -13.94 1.54 -4.11
N ALA A 434 -13.11 2.25 -3.34
CA ALA A 434 -12.35 1.64 -2.26
C ALA A 434 -13.28 1.11 -1.16
N ASN A 435 -13.06 -0.13 -0.71
CA ASN A 435 -13.76 -0.75 0.43
C ASN A 435 -15.29 -0.64 0.34
N SER A 436 -15.86 -1.14 -0.74
CA SER A 436 -17.32 -1.07 -1.00
C SER A 436 -18.15 -2.09 -0.22
N GLY A 437 -17.51 -2.97 0.54
CA GLY A 437 -18.13 -3.99 1.36
C GLY A 437 -18.90 -3.39 2.53
N ARG A 438 -19.96 -4.07 2.96
CA ARG A 438 -20.80 -3.62 4.07
C ARG A 438 -20.64 -4.54 5.27
N ASP A 439 -20.24 -4.00 6.41
CA ASP A 439 -20.21 -4.77 7.66
C ASP A 439 -21.62 -5.06 8.16
N VAL A 440 -21.89 -6.33 8.43
CA VAL A 440 -23.19 -6.86 8.84
C VAL A 440 -23.06 -7.89 9.95
N THR A 441 -24.11 -8.04 10.73
CA THR A 441 -24.36 -9.23 11.54
C THR A 441 -25.57 -9.98 10.98
N ILE A 442 -25.57 -11.30 11.15
CA ILE A 442 -26.66 -12.17 10.69
C ILE A 442 -27.40 -12.69 11.93
N ARG A 443 -28.68 -12.35 12.07
CA ARG A 443 -29.53 -12.70 13.22
C ARG A 443 -30.62 -13.66 12.79
N SER A 444 -30.89 -14.70 13.58
CA SER A 444 -32.05 -15.56 13.31
C SER A 444 -33.32 -14.87 13.81
N GLN A 445 -34.35 -14.80 12.97
CA GLN A 445 -35.65 -14.29 13.39
C GLN A 445 -36.42 -15.28 14.27
N TYR A 446 -35.96 -16.54 14.36
CA TYR A 446 -36.59 -17.55 15.20
C TYR A 446 -36.34 -17.29 16.70
N ASN A 447 -35.10 -17.02 17.09
CA ASN A 447 -34.70 -16.83 18.49
C ASN A 447 -34.15 -15.43 18.80
N GLY A 448 -33.97 -14.57 17.80
CA GLY A 448 -33.43 -13.21 17.96
C GLY A 448 -31.93 -13.14 18.24
N HIS A 449 -31.18 -14.24 18.17
CA HIS A 449 -29.73 -14.23 18.40
C HIS A 449 -28.94 -14.04 17.12
N ALA A 450 -27.76 -13.42 17.23
CA ALA A 450 -26.82 -13.29 16.12
C ALA A 450 -26.00 -14.58 15.95
N ILE A 451 -25.42 -14.76 14.77
CA ILE A 451 -24.35 -15.73 14.56
C ILE A 451 -23.16 -15.37 15.47
N THR A 452 -22.64 -16.37 16.16
CA THR A 452 -21.53 -16.31 17.12
C THR A 452 -20.55 -17.45 16.84
N ALA A 453 -19.28 -17.22 17.16
CA ALA A 453 -18.21 -18.22 17.09
C ALA A 453 -17.55 -18.35 18.48
N PRO A 454 -18.18 -19.09 19.42
CA PRO A 454 -17.69 -19.21 20.80
C PRO A 454 -16.31 -19.89 20.88
N ASP A 455 -15.98 -20.73 19.90
CA ASP A 455 -14.68 -21.41 19.77
C ASP A 455 -13.62 -20.53 19.06
N GLY A 456 -13.95 -19.27 18.77
CA GLY A 456 -13.09 -18.32 18.07
C GLY A 456 -13.23 -18.35 16.56
N LEU A 457 -12.59 -17.38 15.90
CA LEU A 457 -12.52 -17.26 14.45
C LEU A 457 -11.37 -18.13 13.92
N SER A 458 -11.68 -19.36 13.53
CA SER A 458 -10.69 -20.27 12.92
C SER A 458 -11.34 -21.11 11.82
N ASP A 459 -10.49 -21.64 10.94
CA ASP A 459 -10.93 -22.50 9.85
C ASP A 459 -11.67 -23.73 10.37
N ASN A 460 -12.73 -24.13 9.67
CA ASN A 460 -13.61 -25.24 10.00
C ASN A 460 -14.35 -25.14 11.35
N ASN A 461 -14.25 -24.02 12.07
CA ASN A 461 -15.00 -23.80 13.30
C ASN A 461 -16.49 -23.71 13.01
N TRP A 462 -17.28 -24.33 13.89
CA TRP A 462 -18.73 -24.25 13.84
C TRP A 462 -19.18 -22.87 14.29
N ILE A 463 -20.31 -22.45 13.75
CA ILE A 463 -20.97 -21.24 14.21
C ILE A 463 -22.32 -21.59 14.84
N TYR A 464 -22.76 -20.71 15.73
CA TYR A 464 -23.93 -20.91 16.55
C TYR A 464 -24.78 -19.65 16.56
N ASN A 465 -26.08 -19.80 16.73
CA ASN A 465 -27.00 -18.70 16.88
C ASN A 465 -27.51 -18.66 18.33
N GLN A 466 -26.71 -18.04 19.20
CA GLN A 466 -26.93 -18.00 20.65
C GLN A 466 -26.39 -16.70 21.27
N SER A 467 -26.62 -16.50 22.58
CA SER A 467 -26.04 -15.38 23.30
C SER A 467 -24.51 -15.40 23.26
N GLY A 468 -23.89 -14.27 22.90
CA GLY A 468 -22.45 -14.11 22.81
C GLY A 468 -22.08 -12.90 21.96
N SER A 469 -20.78 -12.73 21.70
CA SER A 469 -20.28 -11.72 20.76
C SER A 469 -20.62 -12.12 19.33
N PRO A 470 -21.36 -11.28 18.58
CA PRO A 470 -21.67 -11.55 17.18
C PRO A 470 -20.40 -11.65 16.33
N VAL A 471 -20.40 -12.55 15.37
CA VAL A 471 -19.46 -12.47 14.25
C VAL A 471 -19.92 -11.34 13.34
N VAL A 472 -19.03 -10.37 13.10
CA VAL A 472 -19.24 -9.34 12.10
C VAL A 472 -18.66 -9.83 10.78
N PHE A 473 -19.50 -9.81 9.75
CA PHE A 473 -19.10 -10.17 8.39
C PHE A 473 -19.09 -8.92 7.52
N THR A 474 -18.10 -8.79 6.66
CA THR A 474 -18.15 -7.91 5.50
C THR A 474 -18.92 -8.64 4.40
N GLN A 475 -20.08 -8.10 4.03
CA GLN A 475 -20.89 -8.55 2.90
C GLN A 475 -20.25 -8.03 1.60
N VAL A 476 -19.77 -8.95 0.77
CA VAL A 476 -19.08 -8.66 -0.50
C VAL A 476 -19.93 -9.16 -1.66
N PRO A 477 -20.33 -8.29 -2.61
CA PRO A 477 -21.10 -8.72 -3.77
C PRO A 477 -20.37 -9.77 -4.59
N ASN A 478 -21.08 -10.82 -5.00
CA ASN A 478 -20.58 -11.78 -5.98
C ASN A 478 -20.71 -11.14 -7.37
N GLY A 479 -19.58 -10.84 -8.02
CA GLY A 479 -19.56 -10.14 -9.31
C GLY A 479 -20.37 -10.80 -10.44
N LEU A 480 -20.78 -12.07 -10.28
CA LEU A 480 -21.58 -12.81 -11.25
C LEU A 480 -23.11 -12.70 -11.04
N ASN A 481 -23.57 -12.36 -9.83
CA ASN A 481 -24.99 -12.28 -9.50
C ASN A 481 -25.25 -11.16 -8.48
N PRO A 482 -26.03 -10.12 -8.83
CA PRO A 482 -26.24 -8.95 -7.97
C PRO A 482 -26.98 -9.23 -6.66
N ASN A 483 -27.63 -10.39 -6.53
CA ASN A 483 -28.28 -10.83 -5.29
C ASN A 483 -27.46 -11.85 -4.50
N SER A 484 -26.27 -12.22 -4.97
CA SER A 484 -25.38 -13.16 -4.29
C SER A 484 -24.25 -12.42 -3.60
N TYR A 485 -23.88 -12.90 -2.41
CA TYR A 485 -22.85 -12.30 -1.58
C TYR A 485 -21.96 -13.36 -0.95
N TYR A 486 -20.69 -13.01 -0.79
CA TYR A 486 -19.81 -13.63 0.19
C TYR A 486 -19.97 -12.91 1.53
N PHE A 487 -19.91 -13.64 2.64
CA PHE A 487 -19.85 -13.08 3.99
C PHE A 487 -18.48 -13.39 4.58
N ARG A 488 -17.52 -12.48 4.40
CA ARG A 488 -16.15 -12.61 4.90
C ARG A 488 -16.07 -12.11 6.34
N ALA A 489 -15.44 -12.82 7.26
CA ALA A 489 -15.30 -12.35 8.64
C ALA A 489 -14.43 -11.08 8.68
N ARG A 490 -14.96 -10.00 9.27
CA ARG A 490 -14.27 -8.70 9.31
C ARG A 490 -12.92 -8.75 10.02
N ASP A 491 -12.86 -9.52 11.10
CA ASP A 491 -11.68 -9.59 11.97
C ASP A 491 -10.74 -10.76 11.60
N ASN A 492 -11.01 -11.49 10.51
CA ASN A 492 -10.12 -12.48 9.92
C ASN A 492 -10.37 -12.60 8.40
N ALA A 493 -9.49 -11.98 7.61
CA ALA A 493 -9.62 -11.84 6.17
C ALA A 493 -9.73 -13.16 5.39
N ASP A 494 -9.27 -14.28 5.95
CA ASP A 494 -9.28 -15.57 5.27
C ASP A 494 -10.61 -16.31 5.43
N LEU A 495 -11.43 -15.96 6.43
CA LEU A 495 -12.58 -16.76 6.83
C LEU A 495 -13.89 -16.27 6.19
N PHE A 496 -14.66 -17.20 5.64
CA PHE A 496 -15.96 -16.96 5.02
C PHE A 496 -17.04 -17.79 5.70
N LEU A 497 -18.26 -17.26 5.78
CA LEU A 497 -19.45 -18.06 6.07
C LEU A 497 -19.59 -19.13 4.98
N SER A 498 -19.56 -20.40 5.36
CA SER A 498 -19.66 -21.52 4.43
C SER A 498 -20.35 -22.69 5.12
N TYR A 499 -20.35 -23.86 4.49
CA TYR A 499 -20.99 -25.07 5.00
C TYR A 499 -20.06 -26.28 4.87
N ARG A 500 -20.36 -27.33 5.63
CA ARG A 500 -19.67 -28.62 5.54
C ARG A 500 -20.49 -29.57 4.69
N GLU A 501 -20.00 -29.88 3.50
CA GLU A 501 -20.62 -30.77 2.51
C GLU A 501 -21.23 -32.03 3.12
N ALA A 502 -20.49 -32.76 3.96
CA ALA A 502 -20.94 -34.01 4.55
C ALA A 502 -22.14 -33.90 5.52
N THR A 503 -22.45 -32.71 6.02
CA THR A 503 -23.42 -32.53 7.13
C THR A 503 -24.39 -31.37 6.93
N GLY A 504 -24.14 -30.48 5.97
CA GLY A 504 -24.81 -29.19 5.85
C GLY A 504 -24.44 -28.17 6.94
N ALA A 505 -23.75 -28.55 8.02
CA ALA A 505 -23.45 -27.65 9.13
C ALA A 505 -22.70 -26.40 8.66
N VAL A 506 -23.19 -25.23 9.04
CA VAL A 506 -22.58 -23.95 8.67
C VAL A 506 -21.36 -23.71 9.55
N LYS A 507 -20.28 -23.23 8.92
CA LYS A 507 -18.95 -23.06 9.50
C LYS A 507 -18.29 -21.78 8.98
N LEU A 508 -17.14 -21.46 9.56
CA LEU A 508 -16.15 -20.57 8.96
C LEU A 508 -15.18 -21.40 8.11
N GLU A 509 -14.92 -20.98 6.88
CA GLU A 509 -13.99 -21.64 5.96
C GLU A 509 -12.91 -20.67 5.49
N ASN A 510 -11.66 -21.11 5.43
CA ASN A 510 -10.52 -20.32 4.97
C ASN A 510 -10.44 -20.10 3.44
N SER A 511 -11.57 -20.18 2.75
CA SER A 511 -11.66 -20.13 1.30
C SER A 511 -13.02 -19.57 0.87
N PRO A 512 -13.07 -18.70 -0.16
CA PRO A 512 -14.32 -18.23 -0.74
C PRO A 512 -15.02 -19.30 -1.61
N LYS A 513 -14.33 -20.41 -1.91
CA LYS A 513 -14.87 -21.48 -2.75
C LYS A 513 -16.20 -21.99 -2.15
N GLU A 514 -17.27 -21.91 -2.95
CA GLU A 514 -18.62 -22.40 -2.59
C GLU A 514 -19.25 -21.69 -1.36
N ALA A 515 -18.68 -20.54 -0.96
CA ALA A 515 -19.09 -19.77 0.21
C ALA A 515 -20.07 -18.62 -0.11
N SER A 516 -20.57 -18.53 -1.34
CA SER A 516 -21.52 -17.47 -1.74
C SER A 516 -22.96 -17.88 -1.47
N PHE A 517 -23.78 -16.89 -1.10
CA PHE A 517 -25.19 -17.05 -0.83
C PHE A 517 -26.04 -16.03 -1.58
N THR A 518 -26.97 -16.51 -2.39
CA THR A 518 -28.08 -15.69 -2.92
C THR A 518 -28.99 -15.29 -1.77
N THR A 519 -29.13 -13.98 -1.56
CA THR A 519 -29.97 -13.38 -0.55
C THR A 519 -31.33 -13.00 -1.14
N GLN A 520 -32.41 -13.52 -0.57
CA GLN A 520 -33.78 -13.25 -1.01
C GLN A 520 -34.54 -12.53 0.10
N TYR A 521 -34.75 -11.23 -0.06
CA TYR A 521 -35.42 -10.39 0.93
C TYR A 521 -36.95 -10.55 0.89
N LEU A 522 -37.57 -10.61 2.07
CA LEU A 522 -39.01 -10.63 2.32
C LEU A 522 -39.31 -9.71 3.53
N GLY A 523 -39.55 -8.42 3.26
CA GLY A 523 -39.60 -7.40 4.31
C GLY A 523 -38.25 -7.29 5.03
N ASP A 524 -38.24 -7.34 6.36
CA ASP A 524 -37.02 -7.32 7.17
C ASP A 524 -36.33 -8.70 7.30
N ALA A 525 -36.90 -9.73 6.67
CA ALA A 525 -36.33 -11.07 6.61
C ALA A 525 -35.54 -11.28 5.31
N ALA A 526 -34.53 -12.13 5.39
CA ALA A 526 -33.75 -12.62 4.28
C ALA A 526 -33.67 -14.15 4.36
N TYR A 527 -33.82 -14.81 3.22
CA TYR A 527 -33.46 -16.20 3.02
C TYR A 527 -32.08 -16.26 2.37
N LEU A 528 -31.18 -17.05 2.95
CA LEU A 528 -29.82 -17.21 2.47
C LEU A 528 -29.71 -18.58 1.78
N LEU A 529 -29.71 -18.58 0.44
CA LEU A 529 -29.56 -19.77 -0.40
C LEU A 529 -28.09 -19.93 -0.78
N ASN A 530 -27.44 -21.03 -0.39
CA ASN A 530 -26.07 -21.28 -0.82
C ASN A 530 -26.04 -21.54 -2.33
N ASP A 531 -25.17 -20.85 -3.07
CA ASP A 531 -25.17 -20.90 -4.53
C ASP A 531 -24.60 -22.20 -5.11
N TYR A 532 -23.86 -22.98 -4.32
CA TYR A 532 -23.32 -24.24 -4.78
C TYR A 532 -24.24 -25.41 -4.45
N TRP A 533 -24.59 -25.54 -3.17
CA TRP A 533 -25.46 -26.61 -2.68
C TRP A 533 -26.92 -26.45 -3.13
N GLN A 534 -27.32 -25.22 -3.46
CA GLN A 534 -28.69 -24.87 -3.90
C GLN A 534 -29.77 -25.10 -2.80
N ASP A 535 -29.39 -25.00 -1.52
CA ASP A 535 -30.33 -24.99 -0.38
C ASP A 535 -30.18 -23.80 0.56
N HIS A 536 -31.21 -23.60 1.38
CA HIS A 536 -31.28 -22.49 2.31
C HIS A 536 -30.52 -22.80 3.60
N MET A 537 -30.01 -21.75 4.24
CA MET A 537 -29.50 -21.81 5.59
C MET A 537 -30.66 -21.80 6.59
N TRP A 538 -30.69 -22.80 7.46
CA TRP A 538 -31.71 -23.08 8.48
C TRP A 538 -31.09 -23.13 9.86
N LEU A 539 -31.75 -22.58 10.87
CA LEU A 539 -31.36 -22.78 12.26
C LEU A 539 -31.88 -24.13 12.80
N ASN A 540 -30.95 -25.02 13.19
CA ASN A 540 -31.32 -26.21 13.95
C ASN A 540 -31.60 -25.83 15.41
N LYS A 541 -32.84 -26.01 15.86
CA LYS A 541 -33.30 -25.63 17.21
C LYS A 541 -32.56 -26.34 18.33
N ARG A 542 -32.14 -27.59 18.10
CA ARG A 542 -31.56 -28.44 19.14
C ARG A 542 -30.08 -28.13 19.34
N SER A 543 -29.31 -28.05 18.26
CA SER A 543 -27.88 -27.72 18.34
C SER A 543 -27.63 -26.21 18.42
N LYS A 544 -28.63 -25.39 18.07
CA LYS A 544 -28.51 -23.92 17.90
C LYS A 544 -27.52 -23.53 16.79
N SER A 545 -27.09 -24.47 15.95
CA SER A 545 -26.21 -24.20 14.81
C SER A 545 -27.04 -24.04 13.54
N PRO A 546 -26.61 -23.18 12.59
CA PRO A 546 -27.19 -23.16 11.27
C PRO A 546 -26.71 -24.35 10.41
N TYR A 547 -27.55 -24.78 9.47
CA TYR A 547 -27.29 -25.83 8.49
C TYR A 547 -27.81 -25.41 7.12
N VAL A 548 -27.09 -25.72 6.05
CA VAL A 548 -27.59 -25.70 4.67
C VAL A 548 -28.20 -27.07 4.38
N THR A 549 -29.51 -27.13 4.15
CA THR A 549 -30.25 -28.39 3.97
C THR A 549 -31.60 -28.17 3.28
N ASP A 550 -32.05 -29.20 2.54
CA ASP A 550 -33.35 -29.32 1.90
C ASP A 550 -34.44 -29.88 2.84
N GLU A 551 -34.08 -30.28 4.07
CA GLU A 551 -34.99 -30.93 5.03
C GLU A 551 -36.19 -30.06 5.43
N TYR A 552 -36.13 -28.74 5.23
CA TYR A 552 -37.14 -27.78 5.67
C TYR A 552 -37.61 -26.88 4.52
N GLY A 553 -38.91 -26.51 4.53
CA GLY A 553 -39.53 -25.76 3.45
C GLY A 553 -39.42 -24.24 3.64
N ARG A 554 -39.13 -23.48 2.57
CA ARG A 554 -38.93 -22.00 2.51
C ARG A 554 -39.84 -21.10 3.37
N GLY A 555 -41.00 -21.55 3.82
CA GLY A 555 -41.92 -20.77 4.66
C GLY A 555 -41.59 -20.76 6.15
N ASP A 556 -40.73 -21.66 6.61
CA ASP A 556 -40.43 -21.89 8.02
C ASP A 556 -39.63 -20.73 8.63
N LYS A 557 -39.87 -20.42 9.91
CA LYS A 557 -39.27 -19.27 10.60
C LYS A 557 -37.76 -19.44 10.80
N GLU A 558 -37.29 -20.67 10.74
CA GLU A 558 -35.93 -21.10 11.00
C GLU A 558 -34.96 -20.77 9.84
N ALA A 559 -35.46 -20.51 8.62
CA ALA A 559 -34.66 -19.97 7.51
C ALA A 559 -34.74 -18.45 7.37
N ARG A 560 -35.45 -17.77 8.28
CA ARG A 560 -35.58 -16.31 8.22
C ARG A 560 -34.45 -15.68 9.03
N TRP A 561 -33.64 -14.91 8.34
CA TRP A 561 -32.51 -14.18 8.91
C TRP A 561 -32.72 -12.67 8.77
N SER A 562 -32.17 -11.89 9.69
CA SER A 562 -32.03 -10.44 9.55
C SER A 562 -30.55 -10.14 9.33
N ILE A 563 -30.26 -9.37 8.27
CA ILE A 563 -28.90 -8.92 7.92
C ILE A 563 -28.81 -7.46 8.34
N GLU A 564 -28.20 -7.22 9.50
CA GLU A 564 -28.19 -5.93 10.19
C GLU A 564 -26.86 -5.22 9.95
N GLN A 565 -26.88 -3.96 9.52
CA GLN A 565 -25.65 -3.17 9.35
C GLN A 565 -24.96 -2.89 10.69
N VAL A 566 -23.63 -2.85 10.67
CA VAL A 566 -22.79 -2.38 11.78
C VAL A 566 -22.17 -1.04 11.40
N ASP A 567 -22.20 -0.05 12.29
CA ASP A 567 -21.71 1.33 12.07
C ASP A 567 -20.22 1.55 12.44
#